data_AF-A0A962WVH6-F1
#
_entry.id   AF-A0A962WVH6-F1
#
_cell.length_a   1.000
_cell.length_b   1.000
_cell.length_c   1.000
_cell.angle_alpha   90.00
_cell.angle_beta   90.00
_cell.angle_gamma   90.00
#
_symmetry.space_group_name_H-M   'P 1'
#
loop_
_entity.id
_entity.type
_entity.pdbx_description
1 polymer ?
#
loop_
_entity_poly.entity_id
_entity_poly.type
_entity_poly.pdbx_seq_one_letter_code
_entity_poly.pdbx_strand_id
1 'polypeptide(L)' 'MSESVAFILREKFPEIHFTFCQDDDVCSGQPVFSSDSFKLYLIDGSNHCLSFTQDMKEATGIVVAETNDE' A
#
# COMPACT_ATOMS: atom_id res chain seq x y z
N MET A 1 -20.76 8.58 17.30
CA MET A 1 -19.79 7.56 17.72
C MET A 1 -19.03 7.01 16.50
N SER A 2 -18.48 7.89 15.65
CA SER A 2 -17.82 7.47 14.38
C SER A 2 -16.70 8.42 13.95
N GLU A 3 -16.73 9.69 14.37
CA GLU A 3 -15.68 10.69 14.06
C GLU A 3 -14.34 10.39 14.74
N SER A 4 -14.36 9.77 15.92
CA SER A 4 -13.15 9.49 16.71
C SER A 4 -12.25 8.44 16.08
N VAL A 5 -12.80 7.46 15.35
CA VAL A 5 -12.00 6.41 14.71
C VAL A 5 -11.19 6.96 13.54
N ALA A 6 -11.79 7.82 12.72
CA ALA A 6 -11.07 8.48 11.62
C ALA A 6 -9.97 9.41 12.13
N PHE A 7 -10.22 10.12 13.23
CA PHE A 7 -9.21 10.95 13.90
C PHE A 7 -8.06 10.11 14.47
N ILE A 8 -8.37 9.00 15.15
CA ILE A 8 -7.35 8.09 15.71
C ILE A 8 -6.54 7.41 14.60
N LEU A 9 -7.16 7.01 13.49
CA LEU A 9 -6.45 6.43 12.34
C LEU A 9 -5.57 7.47 11.64
N ARG A 10 -6.04 8.72 11.50
CA ARG A 10 -5.22 9.83 10.97
C ARG A 10 -4.15 10.30 11.94
N GLU A 11 -4.35 10.23 13.25
CA GLU A 11 -3.30 10.49 14.25
C GLU A 11 -2.28 9.36 14.31
N LYS A 12 -2.73 8.11 14.17
CA LYS A 12 -1.84 6.94 14.24
C LYS A 12 -1.09 6.67 12.96
N PHE A 13 -1.66 7.02 11.81
CA PHE A 13 -1.08 6.76 10.50
C PHE A 13 -1.25 7.94 9.51
N PRO A 14 -0.87 9.18 9.88
CA PRO A 14 -0.92 10.32 8.97
C PRO A 14 0.03 10.15 7.78
N GLU A 15 1.03 9.28 7.93
CA GLU A 15 2.14 9.10 7.01
C GLU A 15 1.93 7.94 6.03
N ILE A 16 0.83 7.16 6.17
CA ILE A 16 0.60 6.01 5.29
C ILE A 16 -0.14 6.40 4.01
N HIS A 17 0.56 6.26 2.88
CA HIS A 17 0.04 6.56 1.55
C HIS A 17 -0.58 5.34 0.89
N PHE A 18 -1.82 5.47 0.41
CA PHE A 18 -2.45 4.46 -0.44
C PHE A 18 -2.39 4.89 -1.90
N THR A 19 -1.89 4.01 -2.75
CA THR A 19 -1.78 4.23 -4.19
C THR A 19 -2.55 3.13 -4.91
N PHE A 20 -3.34 3.50 -5.91
CA PHE A 20 -4.07 2.56 -6.76
C PHE A 20 -3.47 2.64 -8.16
N CYS A 21 -3.12 1.49 -8.73
CA CYS A 21 -2.57 1.37 -10.07
C CYS A 21 -3.04 0.05 -10.70
N GLN A 22 -2.69 -0.19 -11.95
CA GLN A 22 -2.87 -1.50 -12.57
C GLN A 22 -1.59 -2.33 -12.38
N ASP A 23 -1.71 -3.66 -12.40
CA ASP A 23 -0.56 -4.55 -12.28
C ASP A 23 0.53 -4.26 -13.33
N ASP A 24 0.14 -3.81 -14.53
CA ASP A 24 1.05 -3.41 -15.61
C ASP A 24 1.96 -2.21 -15.24
N ASP A 25 1.50 -1.34 -14.34
CA ASP A 25 2.26 -0.17 -13.86
C ASP A 25 3.30 -0.57 -12.80
N VAL A 26 3.16 -1.76 -12.21
CA VAL A 26 4.09 -2.28 -11.19
C VAL A 26 5.26 -3.00 -11.87
N CYS A 27 6.26 -2.22 -12.29
CA CYS A 27 7.42 -2.76 -13.01
C CYS A 27 8.32 -3.71 -12.19
N SER A 28 8.38 -3.56 -10.86
CA SER A 28 9.33 -4.30 -10.01
C SER A 28 8.93 -4.24 -8.53
N GLY A 29 8.08 -5.15 -8.09
CA GLY A 29 7.69 -5.29 -6.68
C GLY A 29 7.25 -6.72 -6.38
N GLN A 30 7.49 -7.20 -5.16
CA GLN A 30 6.89 -8.45 -4.70
C GLN A 30 5.57 -8.15 -3.99
N PRO A 31 4.44 -8.70 -4.44
CA PRO A 31 3.17 -8.50 -3.78
C PRO A 31 3.19 -9.23 -2.44
N VAL A 32 2.89 -8.52 -1.35
CA VAL A 32 2.72 -9.12 -0.03
C VAL A 32 1.42 -9.92 0.04
N PHE A 33 0.47 -9.58 -0.81
CA PHE A 33 -0.78 -10.28 -0.98
C PHE A 33 -1.12 -10.32 -2.46
N SER A 34 -1.39 -11.51 -2.98
CA SER A 34 -1.85 -11.69 -4.36
C SER A 34 -3.20 -12.38 -4.33
N SER A 35 -4.17 -11.76 -4.97
CA SER A 35 -5.48 -12.30 -5.26
C SER A 35 -5.69 -12.32 -6.77
N ASP A 36 -6.75 -13.01 -7.18
CA ASP A 36 -7.18 -13.14 -8.57
C ASP A 36 -7.46 -11.77 -9.23
N SER A 37 -8.13 -10.86 -8.50
CA SER A 37 -8.52 -9.55 -9.04
C SER A 37 -7.56 -8.41 -8.70
N PHE A 38 -6.64 -8.58 -7.75
CA PHE A 38 -5.71 -7.52 -7.33
C PHE A 38 -4.53 -8.06 -6.53
N LYS A 39 -3.46 -7.27 -6.49
CA LYS A 39 -2.27 -7.51 -5.70
C LYS A 39 -1.97 -6.30 -4.81
N LEU A 40 -1.50 -6.57 -3.60
CA LEU A 40 -1.08 -5.54 -2.66
C LEU A 40 0.43 -5.58 -2.52
N TYR A 41 1.02 -4.40 -2.60
CA TYR A 41 2.44 -4.18 -2.40
C TYR A 41 2.62 -3.18 -1.27
N LEU A 42 3.61 -3.40 -0.42
CA LEU A 42 3.97 -2.42 0.59
C LEU A 42 5.12 -1.58 0.06
N ILE A 43 5.09 -0.29 0.38
CA ILE A 43 6.18 0.62 0.08
C ILE A 43 6.65 1.28 1.37
N ASP A 44 7.96 1.39 1.51
CA ASP A 44 8.61 2.26 2.48
C ASP A 44 8.99 3.57 1.78
N GLY A 45 8.42 4.64 2.28
CA GLY A 45 8.70 6.03 1.93
C GLY A 45 9.31 6.80 3.10
N SER A 46 9.76 6.11 4.16
CA SER A 46 10.50 6.74 5.27
C SER A 46 11.81 7.36 4.80
N ASN A 47 12.37 6.85 3.69
CA ASN A 47 13.60 7.33 3.09
C ASN A 47 13.34 8.20 1.84
N HIS A 48 14.40 8.76 1.25
CA HIS A 48 14.33 9.69 0.11
C HIS A 48 13.75 9.09 -1.20
N CYS A 49 13.54 7.78 -1.26
CA CYS A 49 12.95 7.08 -2.40
C CYS A 49 11.95 6.03 -1.91
N LEU A 50 10.76 6.01 -2.55
CA LEU A 50 9.78 4.94 -2.33
C LEU A 50 10.39 3.61 -2.80
N SER A 51 10.46 2.65 -1.88
CA SER A 51 11.00 1.32 -2.15
C SER A 51 9.97 0.26 -1.74
N PHE A 52 9.82 -0.79 -2.53
CA PHE A 52 8.95 -1.90 -2.12
C PHE A 52 9.54 -2.63 -0.92
N THR A 53 8.70 -2.87 0.09
CA THR A 53 9.06 -3.61 1.30
C THR A 53 8.11 -4.80 1.47
N GLN A 54 8.53 -5.79 2.25
CA GLN A 54 7.65 -6.88 2.70
C GLN A 54 7.33 -6.75 4.20
N ASP A 55 7.94 -5.77 4.87
CA ASP A 55 7.73 -5.56 6.29
C ASP A 55 6.57 -4.58 6.52
N MET A 56 5.47 -5.07 7.09
CA MET A 56 4.30 -4.27 7.43
C MET A 56 4.57 -3.21 8.50
N LYS A 57 5.66 -3.33 9.27
CA LYS A 57 6.01 -2.33 10.29
C LYS A 57 6.80 -1.17 9.69
N GLU A 58 7.60 -1.44 8.66
CA GLU A 58 8.36 -0.40 7.94
C GLU A 58 7.57 0.20 6.78
N ALA A 59 6.49 -0.46 6.34
CA ALA A 59 5.62 0.06 5.30
C ALA A 59 4.98 1.40 5.69
N THR A 60 5.36 2.47 4.99
CA THR A 60 4.69 3.78 5.07
C THR A 60 3.69 3.99 3.93
N GLY A 61 3.38 2.94 3.18
CA GLY A 61 2.42 3.03 2.10
C GLY A 61 2.04 1.67 1.55
N ILE A 62 0.91 1.64 0.87
CA ILE A 62 0.33 0.44 0.27
C ILE A 62 -0.08 0.77 -1.15
N VAL A 63 0.41 -0.02 -2.09
CA VAL A 63 0.01 0.03 -3.49
C VAL A 63 -0.96 -1.11 -3.74
N VAL A 64 -2.15 -0.77 -4.21
CA VAL A 64 -3.16 -1.72 -4.69
C VAL A 64 -3.06 -1.74 -6.21
N ALA A 65 -2.61 -2.86 -6.74
CA ALA A 65 -2.55 -3.07 -8.18
C ALA A 65 -3.70 -3.97 -8.62
N GLU A 66 -4.64 -3.43 -9.38
CA GLU A 66 -5.73 -4.24 -9.93
C GLU A 66 -5.18 -5.14 -11.04
N THR A 67 -5.53 -6.42 -10.97
CA THR A 67 -5.25 -7.43 -11.99
C THR A 67 -6.57 -7.73 -12.68
N ASN A 68 -6.67 -7.37 -13.95
CA ASN A 68 -7.77 -7.83 -14.78
C ASN A 68 -7.42 -9.26 -15.21
N ASP A 69 -7.72 -10.24 -14.36
CA ASP A 69 -7.84 -11.62 -14.82
C ASP A 69 -9.16 -11.72 -15.60
N GLU A 70 -9.08 -12.00 -16.91
CA GLU A 70 -10.24 -12.19 -17.80
C GLU A 70 -10.84 -13.60 -17.68
#